data_AF-D7ICC1-F1
#
_entry.id   AF-D7ICC1-F1
#
_cell.length_a   1.000
_cell.length_b   1.000
_cell.length_c   1.000
_cell.angle_alpha   90.00
_cell.angle_beta   90.00
_cell.angle_gamma   90.00
#
_symmetry.space_group_name_H-M   'P 1'
#
loop_
_entity.id
_entity.type
_entity.pdbx_description
1 polymer ?
#
loop_
_entity_poly.entity_id
_entity_poly.type
_entity_poly.pdbx_seq_one_letter_code
_entity_poly.pdbx_strand_id
1 'polypeptide(L)'
;MLYLILALHYIEDIVEIFQKVYRTLKPGGIFLFNIEHPVFTAGVGQDWIYTDDGKPQYWAIDNYFITGERNTHFLGCDVVKQHHTLTQIIMGLLNNGFELKVVEEAEPPKEMMDIPGMEDELRRPMMLLVKAIAKK
;
A
#
# COMPACT_ATOMS: atom_id res chain seq x y z
N MET A 1 -10.71 3.91 18.05
CA MET A 1 -10.25 3.13 16.89
C MET A 1 -10.39 4.02 15.67
N LEU A 2 -9.39 4.05 14.80
CA LEU A 2 -9.36 4.87 13.60
C LEU A 2 -9.07 3.98 12.40
N TYR A 3 -9.82 4.20 11.32
CA TYR A 3 -9.71 3.46 10.06
C TYR A 3 -9.35 4.41 8.93
N LEU A 4 -8.38 4.04 8.09
CA LEU A 4 -8.10 4.73 6.83
C LEU A 4 -8.07 3.69 5.71
N ILE A 5 -8.93 3.87 4.72
CA ILE A 5 -9.08 2.92 3.62
C ILE A 5 -8.59 3.60 2.35
N LEU A 6 -7.58 3.02 1.71
CA LEU A 6 -7.05 3.46 0.41
C LEU A 6 -6.84 4.99 0.28
N ALA A 7 -6.37 5.62 1.37
CA ALA A 7 -6.20 7.07 1.43
C ALA A 7 -4.74 7.51 1.63
N LEU A 8 -3.95 6.72 2.35
CA LEU A 8 -2.60 7.12 2.77
C LEU A 8 -1.60 7.24 1.63
N HIS A 9 -1.80 6.52 0.51
CA HIS A 9 -0.95 6.62 -0.68
C HIS A 9 -1.20 7.91 -1.48
N TYR A 10 -2.10 8.79 -1.06
CA TYR A 10 -2.22 10.15 -1.60
C TYR A 10 -1.49 11.20 -0.76
N ILE A 11 -0.95 10.80 0.40
CA ILE A 11 -0.33 11.71 1.34
C ILE A 11 1.18 11.74 1.12
N GLU A 12 1.73 12.93 0.95
CA GLU A 12 3.17 13.14 0.75
C GLU A 12 3.97 12.87 2.02
N ASP A 13 3.57 13.41 3.18
CA ASP A 13 4.19 13.11 4.47
C ASP A 13 3.34 12.13 5.29
N ILE A 14 3.54 10.83 5.03
CA ILE A 14 2.81 9.77 5.74
C ILE A 14 3.17 9.72 7.24
N VAL A 15 4.39 10.14 7.61
CA VAL A 15 4.88 10.09 8.99
C VAL A 15 4.17 11.16 9.84
N GLU A 16 3.94 12.35 9.28
CA GLU A 16 3.16 13.40 9.94
C GLU A 16 1.72 12.92 10.26
N ILE A 17 1.12 12.14 9.35
CA ILE A 17 -0.21 11.54 9.61
C ILE A 17 -0.14 10.53 10.75
N PHE A 18 0.86 9.66 10.79
CA PHE A 18 1.01 8.72 11.91
C PHE A 18 1.13 9.44 13.26
N GLN A 19 1.90 10.54 13.33
CA GLN A 19 1.97 11.38 14.52
C GLN A 19 0.61 11.97 14.91
N LYS A 20 -0.14 12.51 13.94
CA LYS A 20 -1.48 13.07 14.17
C LYS A 20 -2.44 12.00 14.69
N VAL A 21 -2.46 10.82 14.06
CA VAL A 21 -3.29 9.68 14.48
C VAL A 21 -2.92 9.23 15.89
N TYR A 22 -1.63 9.08 16.18
CA TYR A 22 -1.15 8.67 17.49
C TYR A 22 -1.59 9.63 18.61
N ARG A 23 -1.45 10.94 18.39
CA ARG A 23 -1.91 11.96 19.34
C ARG A 23 -3.41 11.86 19.61
N THR A 24 -4.20 11.64 18.56
CA THR A 24 -5.67 11.55 18.65
C THR A 24 -6.18 10.29 19.35
N LEU A 25 -5.50 9.15 19.17
CA LEU A 25 -5.94 7.88 19.78
C LEU A 25 -5.74 7.88 21.30
N LYS A 26 -6.63 7.23 22.05
CA LYS A 26 -6.42 6.95 23.49
C LYS A 26 -5.31 5.88 23.67
N PRO A 27 -4.70 5.74 24.86
CA PRO A 27 -3.81 4.62 25.16
C PRO A 27 -4.48 3.28 24.82
N GLY A 28 -3.78 2.39 24.11
CA GLY A 28 -4.35 1.13 23.62
C GLY A 28 -5.29 1.28 22.40
N GLY A 29 -5.41 2.48 21.84
CA GLY A 29 -6.23 2.74 20.67
C GLY A 29 -5.70 2.04 19.42
N ILE A 30 -6.62 1.51 18.62
CA ILE A 30 -6.32 0.78 17.37
C ILE A 30 -6.27 1.76 16.20
N PHE A 31 -5.22 1.64 15.40
CA PHE A 31 -5.12 2.18 14.05
C PHE A 31 -5.10 1.02 13.05
N LEU A 32 -6.10 0.96 12.17
CA LEU A 32 -6.18 -0.04 11.10
C LEU A 32 -6.23 0.69 9.76
N PHE A 33 -5.39 0.30 8.82
CA PHE A 33 -5.45 0.88 7.47
C PHE A 33 -5.06 -0.13 6.40
N ASN A 34 -5.50 0.15 5.17
CA ASN A 34 -4.91 -0.43 3.98
C ASN A 34 -4.40 0.67 3.03
N ILE A 35 -3.36 0.34 2.28
CA ILE A 35 -2.68 1.22 1.34
C ILE A 35 -2.26 0.40 0.13
N GLU A 36 -2.13 1.02 -1.05
CA GLU A 36 -1.49 0.34 -2.17
C GLU A 36 -0.07 -0.10 -1.78
N HIS A 37 0.29 -1.31 -2.15
CA HIS A 37 1.56 -1.89 -1.75
C HIS A 37 2.73 -1.11 -2.37
N PRO A 38 3.87 -0.95 -1.66
CA PRO A 38 5.06 -0.32 -2.23
C PRO A 38 5.55 -0.97 -3.54
N VAL A 39 5.42 -2.29 -3.68
CA VAL A 39 5.71 -3.01 -4.94
C VAL A 39 4.77 -2.57 -6.07
N PHE A 40 3.50 -2.36 -5.76
CA PHE A 40 2.52 -1.89 -6.73
C PHE A 40 2.83 -0.45 -7.16
N THR A 41 3.04 0.46 -6.21
CA THR A 41 3.30 1.87 -6.52
C THR A 41 4.67 2.16 -7.15
N ALA A 42 5.64 1.26 -6.98
CA ALA A 42 6.91 1.26 -7.70
C ALA A 42 6.84 0.53 -9.07
N GLY A 43 5.68 -0.01 -9.42
CA GLY A 43 5.43 -0.62 -10.73
C GLY A 43 5.60 0.40 -11.85
N VAL A 44 6.37 0.07 -12.88
CA VAL A 44 6.54 0.92 -14.07
C VAL A 44 5.18 1.08 -14.75
N GLY A 45 4.67 2.32 -14.79
CA GLY A 45 3.32 2.62 -15.30
C GLY A 45 2.17 2.08 -14.44
N GLN A 46 2.46 1.40 -13.31
CA GLN A 46 1.49 0.62 -12.52
C GLN A 46 0.64 -0.34 -13.38
N ASP A 47 1.29 -0.95 -14.36
CA ASP A 47 0.68 -1.94 -15.25
C ASP A 47 1.65 -3.10 -15.47
N TRP A 48 1.12 -4.21 -15.97
CA TRP A 48 1.93 -5.34 -16.38
C TRP A 48 2.79 -4.98 -17.59
N ILE A 49 3.97 -5.60 -17.68
CA ILE A 49 4.65 -5.73 -18.96
C ILE A 49 4.02 -6.93 -19.66
N TYR A 50 3.54 -6.73 -20.88
CA TYR A 50 2.84 -7.73 -21.66
C TYR A 50 3.79 -8.39 -22.68
N THR A 51 3.53 -9.67 -22.97
CA THR A 51 4.14 -10.37 -24.10
C THR A 51 3.59 -9.86 -25.44
N ASP A 52 4.21 -10.25 -26.55
CA ASP A 52 3.75 -9.92 -27.91
C ASP A 52 2.30 -10.40 -28.21
N ASP A 53 1.86 -11.49 -27.55
CA ASP A 53 0.49 -12.01 -27.64
C ASP A 53 -0.48 -11.37 -26.62
N GLY A 54 -0.07 -10.33 -25.90
CA GLY A 54 -0.91 -9.52 -25.02
C GLY A 54 -1.17 -10.11 -23.63
N LYS A 55 -0.38 -11.09 -23.19
CA LYS A 55 -0.52 -11.69 -21.84
C LYS A 55 0.38 -11.00 -20.82
N PRO A 56 -0.07 -10.83 -19.56
CA PRO A 56 0.77 -10.30 -18.49
C PRO A 56 2.05 -11.14 -18.26
N GLN A 57 3.22 -10.61 -18.64
CA GLN A 57 4.50 -11.32 -18.56
C GLN A 57 5.17 -11.20 -17.19
N TYR A 58 5.23 -10.00 -16.63
CA TYR A 58 5.75 -9.73 -15.28
C TYR A 58 5.40 -8.31 -14.81
N TRP A 59 5.53 -8.09 -13.50
CA TRP A 59 5.39 -6.77 -12.89
C TRP A 59 6.77 -6.13 -12.74
N ALA A 60 7.05 -5.11 -13.55
CA ALA A 60 8.35 -4.44 -13.52
C ALA A 60 8.39 -3.42 -12.37
N ILE A 61 9.37 -3.57 -11.47
CA ILE A 61 9.62 -2.61 -10.39
C ILE A 61 10.84 -1.78 -10.77
N ASP A 62 10.71 -0.46 -10.66
CA ASP A 62 11.84 0.45 -10.78
C ASP A 62 11.69 1.63 -9.80
N ASN A 63 12.80 2.29 -9.47
CA ASN A 63 12.82 3.48 -8.61
C ASN A 63 12.18 3.26 -7.23
N TYR A 64 12.22 2.04 -6.69
CA TYR A 64 11.58 1.69 -5.40
C TYR A 64 12.10 2.54 -4.22
N PHE A 65 13.40 2.84 -4.18
CA PHE A 65 13.94 3.67 -3.10
C PHE A 65 13.83 5.18 -3.37
N ILE A 66 13.30 5.58 -4.54
CA ILE A 66 13.04 6.97 -4.88
C ILE A 66 11.58 7.27 -4.53
N THR A 67 11.36 7.79 -3.33
CA THR A 67 10.04 8.06 -2.76
C THR A 67 9.40 9.30 -3.37
N GLY A 68 8.09 9.47 -3.18
CA GLY A 68 7.35 10.66 -3.60
C GLY A 68 6.44 10.39 -4.80
N GLU A 69 6.19 11.42 -5.59
CA GLU A 69 5.10 11.43 -6.56
C GLU A 69 5.17 10.28 -7.59
N ARG A 70 4.00 9.74 -7.94
CA ARG A 70 3.76 8.84 -9.06
C ARG A 70 2.57 9.34 -9.86
N ASN A 71 2.82 9.74 -11.10
CA ASN A 71 1.79 10.07 -12.07
C ASN A 71 1.38 8.79 -12.78
N THR A 72 0.17 8.32 -12.53
CA THR A 72 -0.27 7.00 -13.00
C THR A 72 -1.63 7.08 -13.65
N HIS A 73 -1.80 6.28 -14.70
CA HIS A 73 -3.10 6.09 -15.33
C HIS A 73 -3.78 4.89 -14.68
N PHE A 74 -4.64 5.15 -13.70
CA PHE A 74 -5.30 4.11 -12.91
C PHE A 74 -6.80 4.11 -13.19
N LEU A 75 -7.35 2.95 -13.58
CA LEU A 75 -8.77 2.77 -13.93
C LEU A 75 -9.33 3.81 -14.91
N GLY A 76 -8.52 4.22 -15.90
CA GLY A 76 -8.94 5.20 -16.91
C GLY A 76 -8.79 6.66 -16.48
N CYS A 77 -8.18 6.94 -15.32
CA CYS A 77 -7.98 8.29 -14.81
C CYS A 77 -6.51 8.56 -14.50
N ASP A 78 -6.07 9.79 -14.77
CA ASP A 78 -4.76 10.25 -14.32
C ASP A 78 -4.85 10.62 -12.84
N VAL A 79 -4.09 9.89 -12.03
CA VAL A 79 -4.08 10.04 -10.58
C VAL A 79 -2.65 10.22 -10.11
N VAL A 80 -2.46 11.23 -9.27
CA VAL A 80 -1.21 11.50 -8.57
C VAL A 80 -1.21 10.74 -7.25
N LYS A 81 -0.28 9.82 -7.09
CA LYS A 81 -0.05 9.05 -5.85
C LYS A 81 1.31 9.41 -5.26
N GLN A 82 1.54 8.98 -4.02
CA GLN A 82 2.77 9.15 -3.27
C GLN A 82 3.33 7.77 -2.93
N HIS A 83 4.47 7.44 -3.53
CA HIS A 83 5.19 6.21 -3.27
C HIS A 83 5.95 6.30 -1.94
N HIS A 84 5.61 5.38 -1.05
CA HIS A 84 6.29 5.15 0.21
C HIS A 84 6.89 3.76 0.19
N THR A 85 8.13 3.62 0.63
CA THR A 85 8.74 2.31 0.85
C THR A 85 8.07 1.59 2.02
N LEU A 86 8.18 0.26 2.05
CA LEU A 86 7.70 -0.52 3.19
C LEU A 86 8.39 -0.06 4.49
N THR A 87 9.68 0.27 4.42
CA THR A 87 10.45 0.82 5.55
C THR A 87 9.85 2.12 6.07
N GLN A 88 9.50 3.08 5.22
CA GLN A 88 8.87 4.34 5.66
C GLN A 88 7.54 4.09 6.38
N ILE A 89 6.73 3.17 5.87
CA ILE A 89 5.43 2.83 6.47
C ILE A 89 5.63 2.18 7.84
N ILE A 90 6.41 1.10 7.88
CA ILE A 90 6.60 0.25 9.07
C ILE A 90 7.39 0.98 10.16
N MET A 91 8.53 1.57 9.81
CA MET A 91 9.32 2.34 10.77
C MET A 91 8.63 3.64 11.15
N GLY A 92 7.88 4.25 10.24
CA GLY A 92 7.04 5.41 10.54
C GLY A 92 6.06 5.11 11.66
N LEU A 93 5.42 3.95 11.69
CA LEU A 93 4.55 3.55 12.80
C LEU A 93 5.35 3.32 14.09
N LEU A 94 6.38 2.47 14.03
CA LEU A 94 7.16 2.08 15.21
C LEU A 94 7.81 3.27 15.91
N ASN A 95 8.40 4.19 15.13
CA ASN A 95 9.06 5.39 15.66
C ASN A 95 8.08 6.41 16.25
N ASN A 96 6.79 6.31 15.94
CA ASN A 96 5.74 7.20 16.45
C ASN A 96 4.90 6.56 17.56
N GLY A 97 5.43 5.53 18.24
CA GLY A 97 4.83 4.95 19.43
C GLY A 97 3.77 3.88 19.15
N PHE A 98 3.64 3.43 17.91
CA PHE A 98 2.76 2.30 17.60
C PHE A 98 3.46 0.96 17.82
N GLU A 99 2.70 -0.01 18.29
CA GLU A 99 3.03 -1.43 18.24
C GLU A 99 2.31 -2.08 17.06
N LEU A 100 3.06 -2.76 16.20
CA LEU A 100 2.49 -3.55 15.10
C LEU A 100 1.86 -4.83 15.63
N LYS A 101 0.65 -5.13 15.17
CA LYS A 101 -0.08 -6.36 15.50
C LYS A 101 -0.32 -7.24 14.29
N VAL A 102 -0.59 -6.63 13.13
CA VAL A 102 -0.77 -7.34 11.87
C VAL A 102 -0.12 -6.50 10.77
N VAL A 103 0.61 -7.17 9.90
CA VAL A 103 1.03 -6.67 8.59
C VAL A 103 0.71 -7.80 7.61
N GLU A 104 -0.12 -7.52 6.61
CA GLU A 104 -0.61 -8.52 5.67
C GLU A 104 -0.56 -7.94 4.25
N GLU A 105 -0.04 -8.73 3.33
CA GLU A 105 -0.07 -8.44 1.90
C GLU A 105 -1.29 -9.16 1.32
N ALA A 106 -2.23 -8.42 0.74
CA ALA A 106 -3.53 -8.97 0.38
C ALA A 106 -3.42 -9.99 -0.76
N GLU A 107 -3.88 -11.21 -0.50
CA GLU A 107 -4.13 -12.22 -1.53
C GLU A 107 -5.60 -12.18 -1.98
N PRO A 108 -5.90 -12.48 -3.25
CA PRO A 108 -7.27 -12.63 -3.71
C PRO A 108 -7.94 -13.82 -2.98
N PRO A 109 -9.22 -13.68 -2.56
CA PRO A 109 -10.00 -14.80 -2.04
C PRO A 109 -10.08 -15.95 -3.04
N LYS A 110 -10.04 -17.20 -2.56
CA LYS A 110 -10.09 -18.40 -3.41
C LYS A 110 -11.33 -18.45 -4.30
N GLU A 111 -12.46 -17.96 -3.81
CA GLU A 111 -13.72 -17.85 -4.57
C GLU A 111 -13.68 -16.86 -5.74
N MET A 112 -12.66 -15.99 -5.81
CA MET A 112 -12.48 -15.02 -6.88
C MET A 112 -11.54 -15.51 -7.99
N MET A 113 -10.96 -16.70 -7.85
CA MET A 113 -9.96 -17.22 -8.81
C MET A 113 -10.51 -17.45 -10.21
N ASP A 114 -11.82 -17.64 -10.35
CA ASP A 114 -12.48 -17.79 -11.66
C ASP A 114 -12.69 -16.44 -12.38
N ILE A 115 -12.44 -15.30 -11.72
CA ILE A 115 -12.54 -13.98 -12.33
C ILE A 115 -11.28 -13.74 -13.18
N PRO A 116 -11.41 -13.41 -14.48
CA PRO A 116 -10.26 -13.15 -15.34
C PRO A 116 -9.31 -12.10 -14.74
N GLY A 117 -8.02 -12.43 -14.68
CA GLY A 117 -6.97 -11.56 -14.12
C GLY A 117 -6.72 -11.70 -12.62
N MET A 118 -7.62 -12.34 -11.85
CA MET A 118 -7.39 -12.53 -10.40
C MET A 118 -6.23 -13.48 -10.09
N GLU A 119 -5.95 -14.44 -10.96
CA GLU A 119 -4.79 -15.31 -10.79
C GLU A 119 -3.47 -14.53 -10.89
N ASP A 120 -3.44 -13.44 -11.67
CA ASP A 120 -2.25 -12.58 -11.79
C ASP A 120 -1.97 -11.80 -10.50
N GLU A 121 -2.97 -11.57 -9.66
CA GLU A 121 -2.81 -10.91 -8.35
C GLU A 121 -1.99 -11.76 -7.37
N LEU A 122 -1.87 -13.08 -7.59
CA LEU A 122 -0.96 -13.95 -6.82
C LEU A 122 0.53 -13.70 -7.11
N ARG A 123 0.84 -13.01 -8.21
CA ARG A 123 2.22 -12.80 -8.67
C ARG A 123 2.82 -11.51 -8.12
N ARG A 124 1.99 -10.57 -7.65
CA ARG A 124 2.44 -9.32 -7.03
C ARG A 124 1.37 -8.72 -6.11
N PRO A 125 1.74 -8.26 -4.89
CA PRO A 125 0.79 -7.70 -3.95
C PRO A 125 0.29 -6.33 -4.43
N MET A 126 -1.03 -6.16 -4.47
CA MET A 126 -1.65 -4.87 -4.77
C MET A 126 -1.83 -4.00 -3.53
N MET A 127 -2.13 -4.61 -2.38
CA MET A 127 -2.47 -3.90 -1.15
C MET A 127 -1.66 -4.39 0.05
N LEU A 128 -1.33 -3.45 0.93
CA LEU A 128 -0.78 -3.69 2.27
C LEU A 128 -1.87 -3.36 3.31
N LEU A 129 -2.12 -4.28 4.23
CA LEU A 129 -3.01 -4.11 5.37
C LEU A 129 -2.18 -4.08 6.67
N VAL A 130 -2.44 -3.09 7.53
CA VAL A 130 -1.71 -2.93 8.78
C VAL A 130 -2.67 -2.65 9.93
N LYS A 131 -2.50 -3.42 11.02
CA LYS A 131 -3.11 -3.16 12.32
C LYS A 131 -2.03 -2.79 13.33
N ALA A 132 -2.19 -1.63 13.96
CA ALA A 132 -1.28 -1.12 14.97
C ALA A 132 -2.03 -0.62 16.22
N ILE A 133 -1.34 -0.63 17.36
CA ILE A 133 -1.87 -0.17 18.65
C ILE A 133 -1.01 0.98 19.18
N ALA A 134 -1.62 2.07 19.61
CA ALA A 134 -0.91 3.21 20.21
C ALA A 134 -0.42 2.89 21.64
N LYS A 135 0.90 2.82 21.86
CA LYS A 135 1.56 2.66 23.16
C LYS A 135 1.92 4.01 23.78
N LYS A 136 0.91 4.70 24.32
CA LYS A 136 1.09 5.97 25.04
C LYS A 136 1.75 5.80 26.40
#